data_AF-A0A6I6ITB5-F1
#
_entry.id   AF-A0A6I6ITB5-F1
#
_cell.length_a   1.000
_cell.length_b   1.000
_cell.length_c   1.000
_cell.angle_alpha   90.00
_cell.angle_beta   90.00
_cell.angle_gamma   90.00
#
_symmetry.space_group_name_H-M   'P 1'
#
loop_
_entity.id
_entity.type
_entity.pdbx_description
1 polymer ?
#
loop_
_entity_poly.entity_id
_entity_poly.type
_entity_poly.pdbx_seq_one_letter_code
_entity_poly.pdbx_strand_id
1 'polypeptide(L)'
;MKLSHWCSAVVLAVGLGLSASGVTAQETPVFKNYDDMRAQLDELMMSRQIAAVMNRFGGSSDLSAEQVEQLEARMRDMFPIDFKHVDVMRVDEMGGGWSQELYAYWTGLNYVFVTVLLHQREDNLVALNIKFNTDFYKLIGSF
;
A
#
# COMPACT_ATOMS: atom_id res chain seq x y z
N MET A 1 -33.53 -64.84 13.15
CA MET A 1 -34.93 -64.66 13.61
C MET A 1 -34.90 -63.76 14.84
N LYS A 2 -35.46 -62.54 14.71
CA LYS A 2 -35.89 -61.51 15.71
C LYS A 2 -34.92 -61.13 16.85
N LEU A 3 -34.24 -59.99 16.78
CA LEU A 3 -34.62 -58.63 17.23
C LEU A 3 -34.94 -58.48 18.73
N SER A 4 -34.13 -57.67 19.43
CA SER A 4 -34.66 -56.73 20.44
C SER A 4 -33.73 -55.53 20.63
N HIS A 5 -34.36 -54.37 20.84
CA HIS A 5 -33.84 -53.02 20.76
C HIS A 5 -33.61 -52.41 22.14
N TRP A 6 -32.44 -51.84 22.40
CA TRP A 6 -32.18 -50.90 23.52
C TRP A 6 -30.99 -50.03 23.08
N CYS A 7 -30.81 -48.74 23.34
CA CYS A 7 -31.61 -47.62 23.82
C CYS A 7 -30.65 -46.41 23.74
N SER A 8 -31.08 -45.27 23.19
CA SER A 8 -30.56 -43.91 23.47
C SER A 8 -29.08 -43.61 23.09
N ALA A 9 -28.64 -42.43 22.67
CA ALA A 9 -29.18 -41.08 22.76
C ALA A 9 -28.68 -40.24 21.57
N VAL A 10 -29.55 -39.36 21.09
CA VAL A 10 -29.19 -38.20 20.28
C VAL A 10 -28.42 -37.23 21.17
N VAL A 11 -27.19 -36.86 20.79
CA VAL A 11 -26.55 -35.63 21.27
C VAL A 11 -26.28 -34.74 20.06
N LEU A 12 -27.06 -33.67 20.05
CA LEU A 12 -26.99 -32.49 19.22
C LEU A 12 -25.64 -31.79 19.47
N ALA A 13 -24.68 -31.88 18.54
CA ALA A 13 -23.47 -31.05 18.60
C ALA A 13 -23.72 -29.74 17.84
N VAL A 14 -24.23 -28.77 18.59
CA VAL A 14 -24.38 -27.36 18.19
C VAL A 14 -23.00 -26.72 18.01
N GLY A 15 -22.81 -26.12 16.84
CA GLY A 15 -22.19 -24.79 16.68
C GLY A 15 -20.78 -24.59 17.18
N LEU A 16 -19.80 -24.74 16.29
CA LEU A 16 -18.64 -23.85 16.24
C LEU A 16 -18.50 -23.34 14.80
N GLY A 17 -19.37 -22.39 14.45
CA GLY A 17 -19.09 -21.46 13.37
C GLY A 17 -17.89 -20.63 13.78
N LEU A 18 -16.69 -21.13 13.53
CA LEU A 18 -15.48 -20.31 13.44
C LEU A 18 -15.73 -19.36 12.28
N SER A 19 -16.31 -18.21 12.60
CA SER A 19 -16.24 -17.04 11.74
C SER A 19 -14.77 -16.66 11.73
N ALA A 20 -14.01 -17.28 10.84
CA ALA A 20 -12.70 -16.79 10.48
C ALA A 20 -12.96 -15.40 9.92
N SER A 21 -12.81 -14.39 10.79
CA SER A 21 -12.57 -13.02 10.36
C SER A 21 -11.25 -13.08 9.60
N GLY A 22 -11.35 -13.41 8.30
CA GLY A 22 -10.26 -13.30 7.38
C GLY A 22 -9.88 -11.83 7.37
N VAL A 23 -8.84 -11.50 8.14
CA VAL A 23 -8.06 -10.29 7.88
C VAL A 23 -7.58 -10.51 6.45
N THR A 24 -8.22 -9.85 5.49
CA THR A 24 -7.69 -9.73 4.14
C THR A 24 -6.43 -8.90 4.28
N ALA A 25 -5.31 -9.56 4.59
CA ALA A 25 -4.01 -8.94 4.54
C ALA A 25 -3.86 -8.42 3.11
N GLN A 26 -3.83 -7.10 2.96
CA GLN A 26 -3.57 -6.48 1.67
C GLN A 26 -2.26 -7.06 1.15
N GLU A 27 -2.29 -7.63 -0.06
CA GLU A 27 -1.14 -8.28 -0.65
C GLU A 27 0.04 -7.31 -0.64
N THR A 28 1.16 -7.75 -0.07
CA THR A 28 2.35 -6.90 0.00
C THR A 28 2.79 -6.54 -1.43
N PRO A 29 2.97 -5.26 -1.78
CA PRO A 29 3.35 -4.84 -3.12
C PRO A 29 4.67 -5.47 -3.56
N VAL A 30 4.60 -6.35 -4.56
CA VAL A 30 5.78 -6.93 -5.22
C VAL A 30 5.92 -6.37 -6.62
N PHE A 31 7.15 -6.07 -7.02
CA PHE A 31 7.53 -5.56 -8.32
C PHE A 31 8.64 -6.42 -8.89
N LYS A 32 8.77 -6.44 -10.22
CA LYS A 32 9.82 -7.22 -10.89
C LYS A 32 11.22 -6.75 -10.47
N ASN A 33 11.41 -5.44 -10.45
CA ASN A 33 12.66 -4.78 -10.10
C ASN A 33 12.40 -3.30 -9.79
N TYR A 34 13.47 -2.56 -9.51
CA TYR A 34 13.41 -1.13 -9.25
C TYR A 34 12.78 -0.33 -10.39
N ASP A 35 13.21 -0.56 -11.63
CA ASP A 35 12.71 0.19 -12.79
C ASP A 35 11.20 0.02 -12.99
N ASP A 36 10.67 -1.20 -12.81
CA ASP A 36 9.24 -1.51 -12.88
C ASP A 36 8.45 -0.77 -11.77
N MET A 37 8.97 -0.79 -10.55
CA MET A 37 8.38 -0.05 -9.42
C MET A 37 8.37 1.45 -9.68
N ARG A 38 9.52 1.99 -10.12
CA ARG A 38 9.75 3.40 -10.33
C ARG A 38 8.87 3.95 -11.45
N ALA A 39 8.78 3.24 -12.57
CA ALA A 39 7.89 3.58 -13.68
C ALA A 39 6.42 3.65 -13.27
N GLN A 40 5.93 2.65 -12.52
CA GLN A 40 4.54 2.64 -12.04
C GLN A 40 4.27 3.76 -11.03
N LEU A 41 5.19 4.01 -10.10
CA LEU A 41 5.02 5.08 -9.13
C LEU A 41 5.05 6.45 -9.82
N ASP A 42 5.95 6.67 -10.77
CA ASP A 42 6.05 7.93 -11.52
C ASP A 42 4.80 8.18 -12.37
N GLU A 43 4.33 7.17 -13.12
CA GLU A 43 3.11 7.28 -13.92
C GLU A 43 1.92 7.72 -13.07
N LEU A 44 1.69 7.04 -11.94
CA LEU A 44 0.53 7.27 -11.10
C LEU A 44 0.64 8.58 -10.30
N MET A 45 1.82 8.89 -9.75
CA MET A 45 2.02 10.15 -9.02
C MET A 45 1.94 11.34 -9.96
N MET A 46 2.62 11.32 -11.11
CA MET A 46 2.65 12.44 -12.05
C MET A 46 1.26 12.79 -12.60
N SER A 47 0.41 11.77 -12.78
CA SER A 47 -0.99 11.91 -13.21
C SER A 47 -2.00 12.12 -12.06
N ARG A 48 -1.52 12.28 -10.81
CA ARG A 48 -2.34 12.46 -9.60
C ARG A 48 -3.35 11.34 -9.34
N GLN A 49 -3.05 10.11 -9.75
CA GLN A 49 -3.88 8.92 -9.49
C GLN A 49 -3.59 8.34 -8.11
N ILE A 50 -3.87 9.12 -7.06
CA ILE A 50 -3.48 8.79 -5.69
C ILE A 50 -4.17 7.53 -5.18
N ALA A 51 -5.42 7.27 -5.59
CA ALA A 51 -6.09 6.03 -5.25
C ALA A 51 -5.36 4.82 -5.83
N ALA A 52 -4.89 4.92 -7.07
CA ALA A 52 -4.13 3.86 -7.72
C ALA A 52 -2.76 3.64 -7.05
N VAL A 53 -2.07 4.72 -6.64
CA VAL A 53 -0.82 4.62 -5.86
C VAL A 53 -1.07 3.83 -4.57
N MET A 54 -2.09 4.22 -3.80
CA MET A 54 -2.39 3.59 -2.50
C MET A 54 -2.74 2.10 -2.67
N ASN A 55 -3.49 1.76 -3.72
CA ASN A 55 -3.83 0.38 -4.01
C ASN A 55 -2.62 -0.44 -4.48
N ARG A 56 -1.76 0.13 -5.33
CA ARG A 56 -0.61 -0.57 -5.89
C ARG A 56 0.54 -0.75 -4.90
N PHE A 57 0.73 0.22 -4.01
CA PHE A 57 1.83 0.31 -3.04
C PHE A 57 1.41 0.01 -1.60
N GLY A 58 0.20 -0.53 -1.39
CA GLY A 58 -0.21 -1.02 -0.07
C GLY A 58 -0.45 0.08 0.97
N GLY A 59 -0.67 1.32 0.52
CA GLY A 59 -0.97 2.46 1.41
C GLY A 59 -2.43 2.52 1.86
N SER A 60 -3.34 1.81 1.19
CA SER A 60 -4.79 1.87 1.48
C SER A 60 -5.27 0.95 2.60
N SER A 61 -4.42 0.14 3.23
CA SER A 61 -4.85 -0.87 4.21
C SER A 61 -5.64 -0.30 5.39
N ASP A 62 -5.38 0.97 5.72
CA ASP A 62 -5.95 1.66 6.88
C ASP A 62 -7.08 2.63 6.48
N LEU A 63 -7.41 2.73 5.19
CA LEU A 63 -8.39 3.66 4.65
C LEU A 63 -9.54 2.93 3.94
N SER A 64 -10.77 3.38 4.17
CA SER A 64 -11.90 2.97 3.35
C SER A 64 -11.78 3.49 1.91
N ALA A 65 -12.47 2.85 0.97
CA ALA A 65 -12.52 3.32 -0.42
C ALA A 65 -12.96 4.80 -0.52
N GLU A 66 -13.95 5.20 0.27
CA GLU A 66 -14.42 6.59 0.33
C GLU A 66 -13.33 7.55 0.83
N GLN A 67 -12.54 7.15 1.84
CA GLN A 67 -11.43 7.97 2.33
C GLN A 67 -10.32 8.12 1.29
N VAL A 68 -10.06 7.07 0.50
CA VAL A 68 -9.11 7.09 -0.61
C VAL A 68 -9.58 8.04 -1.72
N GLU A 69 -10.86 7.97 -2.10
CA GLU A 69 -11.45 8.89 -3.10
C GLU A 69 -11.42 10.35 -2.63
N GLN A 70 -11.77 10.62 -1.37
CA GLN A 70 -11.68 11.96 -0.79
C GLN A 70 -10.24 12.48 -0.72
N LEU A 71 -9.26 11.60 -0.51
CA LEU A 71 -7.84 11.95 -0.56
C LEU A 71 -7.41 12.32 -1.98
N GLU A 72 -7.83 11.56 -2.99
CA GLU A 72 -7.55 11.88 -4.38
C GLU A 72 -8.21 13.20 -4.80
N ALA A 73 -9.47 13.43 -4.44
CA ALA A 73 -10.17 14.67 -4.74
C ALA A 73 -9.43 15.89 -4.16
N ARG A 74 -9.02 15.82 -2.88
CA ARG A 74 -8.22 16.88 -2.25
C ARG A 74 -6.89 17.10 -2.95
N MET A 75 -6.22 16.03 -3.39
CA MET A 75 -4.97 16.15 -4.14
C MET A 75 -5.20 16.81 -5.51
N ARG A 76 -6.29 16.49 -6.22
CA ARG A 76 -6.62 17.16 -7.49
C ARG A 76 -7.00 18.62 -7.31
N ASP A 77 -7.66 18.97 -6.22
CA ASP A 77 -8.00 20.36 -5.89
C ASP A 77 -6.75 21.17 -5.54
N MET A 78 -5.83 20.59 -4.76
CA MET A 78 -4.55 21.23 -4.40
C MET A 78 -3.61 21.36 -5.61
N PHE A 79 -3.65 20.39 -6.52
CA PHE A 79 -2.80 20.30 -7.69
C PHE A 79 -3.67 20.21 -8.96
N PRO A 80 -4.09 21.35 -9.55
CA PRO A 80 -5.05 21.33 -10.66
C PRO A 80 -4.46 20.79 -11.98
N ILE A 81 -3.15 20.57 -12.07
CA ILE A 81 -2.44 20.15 -13.28
C ILE A 81 -1.36 19.10 -12.98
N ASP A 82 -1.02 18.28 -13.99
CA ASP A 82 -0.06 17.18 -13.92
C ASP A 82 1.30 17.64 -13.46
N PHE A 83 1.94 16.82 -12.61
CA PHE A 83 3.34 17.04 -12.27
C PHE A 83 4.17 16.82 -13.51
N LYS A 84 5.05 17.76 -13.81
CA LYS A 84 5.88 17.75 -15.03
C LYS A 84 7.28 17.25 -14.75
N HIS A 85 7.65 17.20 -13.48
CA HIS A 85 8.99 16.90 -13.05
C HIS A 85 8.94 15.98 -11.83
N VAL A 86 9.96 15.13 -11.73
CA VAL A 86 10.24 14.26 -10.59
C VAL A 86 11.75 14.20 -10.38
N ASP A 87 12.19 14.07 -9.13
CA ASP A 87 13.59 13.82 -8.79
C ASP A 87 13.71 12.99 -7.51
N VAL A 88 14.82 12.27 -7.37
CA VAL A 88 15.18 11.53 -6.16
C VAL A 88 15.95 12.49 -5.24
N MET A 89 15.33 12.86 -4.13
CA MET A 89 15.93 13.78 -3.16
C MET A 89 16.92 13.09 -2.23
N ARG A 90 16.61 11.86 -1.83
CA ARG A 90 17.42 11.10 -0.87
C ARG A 90 17.21 9.61 -1.06
N VAL A 91 18.31 8.88 -0.94
CA VAL A 91 18.33 7.42 -0.78
C VAL A 91 19.08 7.13 0.51
N ASP A 92 18.51 6.31 1.37
CA ASP A 92 19.15 5.80 2.59
C ASP A 92 19.26 4.28 2.49
N GLU A 93 20.49 3.81 2.26
CA GLU A 93 20.82 2.39 2.17
C GLU A 93 21.01 1.83 3.59
N MET A 94 20.15 0.90 3.99
CA MET A 94 20.14 0.32 5.34
C MET A 94 20.86 -1.05 5.41
N GLY A 95 21.30 -1.56 4.26
CA GLY A 95 21.98 -2.85 4.12
C GLY A 95 21.01 -4.03 4.03
N GLY A 96 21.53 -5.20 3.63
CA GLY A 96 20.72 -6.41 3.47
C GLY A 96 19.61 -6.29 2.43
N GLY A 97 19.78 -5.42 1.42
CA GLY A 97 18.76 -5.14 0.38
C GLY A 97 17.70 -4.12 0.80
N TRP A 98 17.80 -3.53 1.99
CA TRP A 98 16.85 -2.51 2.46
C TRP A 98 17.29 -1.11 2.06
N SER A 99 16.35 -0.33 1.53
CA SER A 99 16.54 1.09 1.28
C SER A 99 15.28 1.90 1.58
N GLN A 100 15.47 3.16 1.96
CA GLN A 100 14.39 4.14 2.04
C GLN A 100 14.67 5.28 1.08
N GLU A 101 13.69 5.64 0.25
CA GLU A 101 13.86 6.67 -0.78
C GLU A 101 12.86 7.79 -0.60
N LEU A 102 13.28 9.02 -0.92
CA LEU A 102 12.46 10.23 -0.94
C LEU A 102 12.47 10.82 -2.35
N TYR A 103 11.28 11.03 -2.89
CA TYR A 103 11.06 11.63 -4.20
C TYR A 103 10.33 12.97 -4.05
N ALA A 104 10.59 13.91 -4.94
CA ALA A 104 9.80 15.13 -5.12
C ALA A 104 9.16 15.13 -6.50
N TYR A 105 7.87 15.42 -6.57
CA TYR A 105 7.13 15.68 -7.81
C TYR A 105 6.65 17.12 -7.79
N TRP A 106 6.75 17.81 -8.92
CA TRP A 106 6.32 19.20 -8.98
C TRP A 106 5.89 19.68 -10.37
N THR A 107 5.10 20.75 -10.33
CA THR A 107 4.84 21.64 -11.46
C THR A 107 4.78 23.07 -10.97
N GLY A 108 5.57 23.95 -11.58
CA GLY A 108 5.73 25.31 -11.08
C GLY A 108 6.31 25.28 -9.66
N LEU A 109 5.60 25.89 -8.71
CA LEU A 109 5.98 25.94 -7.29
C LEU A 109 5.21 24.95 -6.41
N ASN A 110 4.41 24.07 -7.00
CA ASN A 110 3.61 23.09 -6.28
C ASN A 110 4.38 21.78 -6.15
N TYR A 111 4.73 21.40 -4.93
CA TYR A 111 5.52 20.20 -4.62
C TYR A 111 4.69 19.18 -3.83
N VAL A 112 4.89 17.90 -4.15
CA VAL A 112 4.53 16.78 -3.29
C VAL A 112 5.75 15.89 -3.11
N PHE A 113 5.95 15.43 -1.88
CA PHE A 113 7.04 14.56 -1.49
C PHE A 113 6.50 13.16 -1.24
N VAL A 114 7.25 12.13 -1.62
CA VAL A 114 6.87 10.72 -1.44
C VAL A 114 8.04 9.96 -0.85
N THR A 115 7.82 9.22 0.23
CA THR A 115 8.79 8.26 0.77
C THR A 115 8.36 6.85 0.49
N VAL A 116 9.30 5.98 0.13
CA VAL A 116 9.06 4.55 -0.04
C VAL A 116 10.11 3.75 0.71
N LEU A 117 9.65 2.76 1.49
CA LEU A 117 10.49 1.74 2.11
C LEU A 117 10.53 0.50 1.20
N LEU A 118 11.74 0.11 0.83
CA LEU A 118 12.00 -0.94 -0.15
C LEU A 118 12.80 -2.08 0.46
N HIS A 119 12.57 -3.29 -0.06
CA HIS A 119 13.41 -4.46 0.20
C HIS A 119 13.66 -5.21 -1.10
N GLN A 120 14.88 -5.11 -1.60
CA GLN A 120 15.40 -5.87 -2.73
C GLN A 120 15.69 -7.30 -2.28
N ARG A 121 15.00 -8.27 -2.90
CA ARG A 121 15.20 -9.71 -2.71
C ARG A 121 15.95 -10.27 -3.92
N GLU A 122 16.17 -11.58 -3.95
CA GLU A 122 16.90 -12.23 -5.06
C GLU A 122 16.25 -11.97 -6.43
N ASP A 123 14.92 -12.13 -6.52
CA ASP A 123 14.21 -12.09 -7.81
C ASP A 123 13.21 -10.94 -7.95
N ASN A 124 12.99 -10.14 -6.90
CA ASN A 124 11.95 -9.11 -6.89
C ASN A 124 12.26 -7.98 -5.91
N LEU A 125 11.51 -6.89 -6.07
CA LEU A 125 11.51 -5.75 -5.17
C LEU A 125 10.17 -5.68 -4.44
N VAL A 126 10.22 -5.48 -3.13
CA VAL A 126 9.01 -5.30 -2.31
C VAL A 126 8.93 -3.84 -1.86
N ALA A 127 7.79 -3.18 -2.11
CA ALA A 127 7.51 -1.87 -1.53
C ALA A 127 6.63 -2.06 -0.29
N LEU A 128 7.22 -1.82 0.87
CA LEU A 128 6.60 -2.17 2.16
C LEU A 128 5.78 -1.02 2.74
N ASN A 129 6.19 0.21 2.45
CA ASN A 129 5.48 1.38 2.92
C ASN A 129 5.65 2.51 1.93
N ILE A 130 4.55 3.22 1.67
CA ILE A 130 4.54 4.48 0.94
C ILE A 130 3.86 5.55 1.78
N LYS A 131 4.45 6.74 1.83
CA LYS A 131 3.84 7.92 2.42
C LYS A 131 4.06 9.11 1.50
N PHE A 132 3.15 10.07 1.53
CA PHE A 132 3.33 11.31 0.81
C PHE A 132 2.78 12.49 1.60
N ASN A 133 3.34 13.67 1.32
CA ASN A 133 2.94 14.91 1.95
C ASN A 133 3.38 16.10 1.11
N THR A 134 2.69 17.22 1.24
CA THR A 134 3.14 18.49 0.67
C THR A 134 4.11 19.22 1.60
N ASP A 135 4.11 18.88 2.88
CA ASP A 135 5.09 19.35 3.86
C ASP A 135 6.27 18.37 3.94
N PHE A 136 7.42 18.80 3.41
CA PHE A 136 8.67 18.05 3.42
C PHE A 136 9.06 17.59 4.83
N TYR A 137 8.88 18.44 5.84
CA TYR A 137 9.36 18.15 7.19
C TYR A 137 8.59 17.01 7.87
N LYS A 138 7.34 16.76 7.44
CA LYS A 138 6.54 15.63 7.92
C LYS A 138 7.05 14.28 7.42
N LEU A 139 7.78 14.26 6.31
CA LEU A 139 8.34 13.02 5.76
C LEU A 139 9.80 12.84 6.13
N ILE A 140 10.61 13.90 6.12
CA ILE A 140 12.05 13.76 6.37
C ILE A 140 12.36 13.25 7.78
N GLY A 141 11.49 13.52 8.77
CA GLY A 141 11.63 12.99 10.12
C GLY A 141 11.39 11.47 10.24
N SER A 142 11.03 10.80 9.15
CA SER A 142 10.93 9.33 9.08
C SER A 142 12.19 8.65 8.54
N PHE A 143 13.25 9.42 8.28
CA PHE A 143 14.61 8.94 7.99
C PHE A 143 15.49 8.97 9.25
#